data_AF-A0A8T7H3T2-F1
#
_entry.id   AF-A0A8T7H3T2-F1
#
_cell.length_a   1.000
_cell.length_b   1.000
_cell.length_c   1.000
_cell.angle_alpha   90.00
_cell.angle_beta   90.00
_cell.angle_gamma   90.00
#
_symmetry.space_group_name_H-M   'P 1'
#
loop_
_entity.id
_entity.type
_entity.pdbx_description
1 polymer ?
#
loop_
_entity_poly.entity_id
_entity_poly.type
_entity_poly.pdbx_seq_one_letter_code
_entity_poly.pdbx_strand_id
1 'polypeptide(L)'
;GYAREVIRRIQEMRRQLDLNVDDFIVAAVDVADERVAALIGVEEWKKEIAGEVRAATLTVRHADGKGPAGPFALEKDWDVEGVQMQMGISRAGE
;
A
#
# COMPACT_ATOMS: atom_id res chain seq x y z
N GLY A 1 6.78 -12.24 -4.76
CA GLY A 1 5.95 -12.54 -3.60
C GLY A 1 5.26 -11.26 -3.18
N TYR A 2 3.97 -11.35 -2.85
CA TYR A 2 3.08 -10.21 -2.69
C TYR A 2 3.65 -9.02 -1.89
N ALA A 3 4.26 -9.24 -0.71
CA ALA A 3 4.82 -8.16 0.11
C ALA A 3 5.89 -7.31 -0.62
N ARG A 4 6.82 -7.96 -1.32
CA ARG A 4 7.88 -7.27 -2.07
C ARG A 4 7.33 -6.46 -3.24
N GLU A 5 6.31 -7.00 -3.89
CA GLU A 5 5.67 -6.34 -5.02
C GLU A 5 4.85 -5.13 -4.55
N VAL A 6 4.14 -5.24 -3.41
CA VAL A 6 3.48 -4.11 -2.74
C VAL A 6 4.48 -3.00 -2.40
N ILE A 7 5.63 -3.35 -1.80
CA ILE A 7 6.72 -2.39 -1.53
C ILE A 7 7.11 -1.65 -2.82
N ARG A 8 7.35 -2.40 -3.91
CA ARG A 8 7.77 -1.83 -5.18
C ARG A 8 6.74 -0.86 -5.75
N ARG A 9 5.44 -1.18 -5.65
CA ARG A 9 4.35 -0.30 -6.12
C ARG A 9 4.20 0.95 -5.28
N ILE A 10 4.29 0.84 -3.95
CA ILE A 10 4.28 2.01 -3.07
C ILE A 10 5.49 2.91 -3.34
N GLN A 11 6.69 2.34 -3.52
CA GLN A 11 7.88 3.11 -3.89
C GLN A 11 7.74 3.78 -5.27
N GLU A 12 7.05 3.14 -6.21
CA GLU A 12 6.73 3.73 -7.51
C GLU A 12 5.77 4.91 -7.38
N MET A 13 4.70 4.76 -6.60
CA MET A 13 3.75 5.83 -6.30
C MET A 13 4.43 7.01 -5.60
N ARG A 14 5.36 6.74 -4.65
CA ARG A 14 6.14 7.77 -3.96
C ARG A 14 6.91 8.66 -4.94
N ARG A 15 7.57 8.05 -5.94
CA ARG A 15 8.29 8.78 -6.98
C ARG A 15 7.35 9.62 -7.86
N GLN A 16 6.14 9.14 -8.12
CA GLN A 16 5.15 9.88 -8.90
C GLN A 16 4.61 11.11 -8.16
N LEU A 17 4.53 11.06 -6.83
CA LEU A 17 4.19 12.20 -5.98
C LEU A 17 5.39 13.12 -5.67
N ASP A 18 6.59 12.81 -6.18
CA ASP A 18 7.83 13.56 -5.90
C ASP A 18 8.10 13.72 -4.39
N LEU A 19 7.74 12.71 -3.59
CA LEU A 19 8.00 12.70 -2.15
C LEU A 19 9.47 12.38 -1.88
N ASN A 20 10.08 13.08 -0.92
CA ASN A 20 11.45 12.80 -0.51
C ASN A 20 11.54 11.40 0.09
N VAL A 21 12.69 10.74 -0.06
CA VAL A 21 12.95 9.40 0.50
C VAL A 21 12.86 9.36 2.04
N ASP A 22 13.06 10.51 2.69
CA ASP A 22 13.00 10.63 4.15
C ASP A 22 11.60 10.94 4.70
N ASP A 23 10.65 11.32 3.83
CA ASP A 23 9.29 11.59 4.25
C ASP A 23 8.62 10.33 4.82
N PHE A 24 7.76 10.50 5.82
CA PHE A 24 6.84 9.44 6.19
C PHE A 24 5.58 9.52 5.34
N ILE A 25 4.95 8.38 5.07
CA ILE A 25 3.70 8.30 4.33
C ILE A 25 2.58 7.64 5.14
N VAL A 26 1.34 7.92 4.77
CA VAL A 26 0.18 7.07 5.09
C VAL A 26 -0.11 6.25 3.84
N ALA A 27 -0.25 4.93 3.99
CA ALA A 27 -0.49 4.02 2.88
C ALA A 27 -1.68 3.10 3.18
N ALA A 28 -2.49 2.84 2.16
CA ALA A 28 -3.53 1.81 2.18
C ALA A 28 -3.38 0.86 0.98
N VAL A 29 -3.64 -0.41 1.22
CA VAL A 29 -3.61 -1.48 0.23
C VAL A 29 -4.90 -2.29 0.37
N ASP A 30 -5.79 -2.08 -0.58
CA ASP A 30 -7.05 -2.79 -0.72
C ASP A 30 -6.84 -3.94 -1.71
N VAL A 31 -7.07 -5.16 -1.25
CA VAL A 31 -6.75 -6.38 -2.00
C VAL A 31 -8.04 -7.13 -2.36
N ALA A 32 -8.19 -7.50 -3.62
CA ALA A 32 -9.40 -8.19 -4.11
C ALA A 32 -9.51 -9.66 -3.67
N ASP A 33 -8.40 -10.36 -3.41
CA ASP A 33 -8.42 -11.74 -2.87
C ASP A 33 -8.24 -11.71 -1.34
N GLU A 34 -9.25 -12.18 -0.62
CA GLU A 34 -9.26 -12.22 0.85
C GLU A 34 -8.09 -13.03 1.45
N ARG A 35 -7.69 -14.13 0.82
CA ARG A 35 -6.58 -14.97 1.32
C ARG A 35 -5.26 -14.23 1.21
N VAL A 36 -5.08 -13.48 0.13
CA VAL A 36 -3.90 -12.66 -0.10
C VAL A 36 -3.90 -11.45 0.83
N ALA A 37 -5.05 -10.82 1.05
CA ALA A 37 -5.22 -9.76 2.05
C ALA A 37 -4.82 -10.25 3.45
N ALA A 38 -5.29 -11.44 3.85
CA ALA A 38 -4.95 -12.06 5.13
C ALA A 38 -3.45 -12.40 5.22
N LEU A 39 -2.85 -12.91 4.13
CA LEU A 39 -1.43 -13.25 4.08
C LEU A 39 -0.54 -12.01 4.27
N ILE A 40 -0.79 -10.93 3.53
CA ILE A 40 0.01 -9.69 3.61
C ILE A 40 -0.32 -8.90 4.89
N GLY A 41 -1.56 -9.03 5.37
CA GLY A 41 -2.07 -8.31 6.54
C GLY A 41 -1.57 -8.82 7.89
N VAL A 42 -0.90 -9.98 7.95
CA VAL A 42 -0.26 -10.44 9.19
C VAL A 42 0.79 -9.44 9.67
N GLU A 43 0.96 -9.34 10.98
CA GLU A 43 1.75 -8.28 11.60
C GLU A 43 3.22 -8.25 11.14
N GLU A 44 3.82 -9.40 10.88
CA GLU A 44 5.19 -9.53 10.38
C GLU A 44 5.37 -8.83 9.01
N TRP A 45 4.60 -9.26 7.99
CA TRP A 45 4.68 -8.66 6.65
C TRP A 45 4.25 -7.20 6.64
N LYS A 46 3.23 -6.85 7.43
CA LYS A 46 2.77 -5.47 7.55
C LYS A 46 3.86 -4.55 8.11
N LYS A 47 4.62 -5.01 9.11
CA LYS A 47 5.77 -4.26 9.67
C LYS A 47 6.93 -4.17 8.67
N GLU A 48 7.24 -5.25 7.97
CA GLU A 48 8.28 -5.24 6.93
C GLU A 48 7.97 -4.22 5.84
N ILE A 49 6.77 -4.27 5.28
CA ILE A 49 6.32 -3.33 4.24
C ILE A 49 6.38 -1.89 4.77
N ALA A 50 5.80 -1.63 5.95
CA ALA A 50 5.76 -0.30 6.52
C ALA A 50 7.16 0.26 6.80
N GLY A 51 8.09 -0.57 7.29
CA GLY A 51 9.47 -0.17 7.52
C GLY A 51 10.19 0.21 6.23
N GLU A 52 10.10 -0.62 5.20
CA GLU A 52 10.78 -0.43 3.92
C GLU A 52 10.29 0.83 3.17
N VAL A 53 9.00 1.15 3.27
CA VAL A 53 8.42 2.33 2.59
C VAL A 53 8.30 3.56 3.49
N ARG A 54 8.74 3.46 4.76
CA ARG A 54 8.58 4.50 5.81
C ARG A 54 7.12 4.94 5.97
N ALA A 55 6.20 3.98 6.05
CA ALA A 55 4.81 4.27 6.35
C ALA A 55 4.63 4.50 7.85
N ALA A 56 4.17 5.71 8.23
CA ALA A 56 3.69 5.99 9.58
C ALA A 56 2.40 5.21 9.91
N THR A 57 1.60 4.94 8.87
CA THR A 57 0.44 4.07 8.96
C THR A 57 0.33 3.27 7.66
N LEU A 58 0.20 1.95 7.80
CA LEU A 58 -0.13 1.06 6.71
C LEU A 58 -1.45 0.36 7.05
N THR A 59 -2.42 0.43 6.16
CA THR A 59 -3.66 -0.36 6.23
C THR A 59 -3.67 -1.38 5.11
N VAL A 60 -3.90 -2.64 5.45
CA VAL A 60 -4.10 -3.72 4.48
C VAL A 60 -5.45 -4.33 4.80
N ARG A 61 -6.34 -4.41 3.82
CA ARG A 61 -7.65 -5.05 3.99
C ARG A 61 -8.11 -5.72 2.70
N HIS A 62 -9.00 -6.68 2.85
CA HIS A 62 -9.77 -7.19 1.74
C HIS A 62 -10.83 -6.15 1.34
N ALA A 63 -10.91 -5.83 0.04
CA ALA A 63 -11.95 -4.98 -0.50
C ALA A 63 -12.34 -5.45 -1.91
N ASP A 64 -13.64 -5.63 -2.13
CA ASP A 64 -14.20 -6.03 -3.41
C ASP A 64 -14.66 -4.79 -4.19
N GLY A 65 -13.72 -4.16 -4.91
CA GLY A 65 -14.00 -3.07 -5.85
C GLY A 65 -14.34 -1.71 -5.23
N LYS A 66 -14.16 -1.54 -3.92
CA LYS A 66 -14.19 -0.23 -3.26
C LYS A 66 -12.75 0.21 -3.05
N GLY A 67 -12.39 1.37 -3.62
CA GLY A 67 -11.08 1.98 -3.45
C GLY A 67 -10.67 2.18 -2.00
N PRO A 68 -9.39 2.54 -1.77
CA PRO A 68 -8.84 2.77 -0.44
C PRO A 68 -9.76 3.64 0.41
N ALA A 69 -9.96 3.27 1.69
CA ALA A 69 -10.79 4.08 2.58
C ALA A 69 -10.09 5.38 2.96
N GLY A 70 -10.53 6.47 2.36
CA GLY A 70 -10.08 7.84 2.66
C GLY A 70 -9.44 8.51 1.45
N PRO A 71 -9.41 9.86 1.38
CA PRO A 71 -8.75 10.55 0.29
C PRO A 71 -7.23 10.37 0.41
N PHE A 72 -6.61 9.79 -0.61
CA PHE A 72 -5.15 9.79 -0.75
C PHE A 72 -4.71 10.81 -1.80
N ALA A 73 -3.50 11.35 -1.64
CA ALA A 73 -2.91 12.26 -2.61
C ALA A 73 -2.67 11.57 -3.97
N LEU A 74 -2.42 10.25 -3.94
CA LEU A 74 -2.38 9.40 -5.12
C LEU A 74 -3.04 8.06 -4.85
N GLU A 75 -4.00 7.69 -5.70
CA GLU A 75 -4.64 6.37 -5.72
C GLU A 75 -4.38 5.70 -7.07
N LYS A 76 -4.07 4.40 -7.05
CA LYS A 76 -3.80 3.61 -8.26
C LYS A 76 -4.21 2.16 -8.12
N ASP A 77 -4.61 1.61 -9.26
CA ASP A 77 -4.84 0.18 -9.44
C ASP A 77 -3.56 -0.53 -9.89
N TRP A 78 -3.32 -1.71 -9.35
CA TRP A 78 -2.18 -2.57 -9.65
C TRP A 78 -2.62 -4.01 -9.84
N ASP A 79 -2.07 -4.66 -10.86
CA ASP A 79 -2.03 -6.11 -10.94
C ASP A 79 -0.75 -6.60 -10.24
N VAL A 80 -0.94 -7.36 -9.15
CA VAL A 80 0.13 -7.96 -8.35
C VAL A 80 -0.02 -9.47 -8.44
N GLU A 81 0.81 -10.10 -9.29
CA GLU A 81 0.81 -11.56 -9.47
C GLU A 81 -0.58 -12.13 -9.83
N GLY A 82 -1.39 -11.38 -10.60
CA GLY A 82 -2.76 -11.76 -10.99
C GLY A 82 -3.83 -11.37 -9.99
N VAL A 83 -3.47 -10.70 -8.88
CA VAL A 83 -4.40 -10.19 -7.87
C VAL A 83 -4.53 -8.68 -8.02
N GLN A 84 -5.76 -8.22 -8.22
CA GLN A 84 -6.05 -6.80 -8.30
C GLN A 84 -5.92 -6.16 -6.90
N MET A 85 -5.17 -5.06 -6.84
CA MET A 85 -4.96 -4.27 -5.65
C MET A 85 -5.17 -2.80 -5.96
N GLN A 86 -5.87 -2.09 -5.09
CA GLN A 86 -5.96 -0.63 -5.13
C GLN A 86 -5.10 -0.07 -4.00
N MET A 87 -4.21 0.85 -4.33
CA MET A 87 -3.27 1.42 -3.38
C MET A 87 -3.43 2.94 -3.32
N GLY A 88 -3.40 3.47 -2.11
CA GLY A 88 -3.45 4.90 -1.84
C GLY A 88 -2.25 5.33 -1.01
N ILE A 89 -1.61 6.46 -1.36
CA ILE A 89 -0.57 7.07 -0.53
C ILE A 89 -0.74 8.59 -0.39
N SER A 90 -0.34 9.11 0.76
CA SER A 90 -0.20 10.55 1.07
C SER A 90 1.03 10.77 1.93
N ARG A 91 1.60 11.98 1.93
CA ARG A 91 2.59 12.36 2.95
C ARG A 91 1.93 12.33 4.33
N ALA A 92 2.63 11.80 5.33
CA ALA A 92 2.13 11.80 6.69
C ALA A 92 2.18 13.22 7.29
N GLY A 93 1.12 13.60 8.00
CA GLY A 93 1.01 14.91 8.65
C GLY A 93 0.36 16.01 7.81
N GLU A 94 -0.15 15.69 6.61
CA GLU A 94 -1.09 16.52 5.84
C GLU A 94 -2.55 16.30 6.27
#